data_AF-A0A667XLI0-F1
#
_entry.id   AF-A0A667XLI0-F1
#
_cell.length_a   1.000
_cell.length_b   1.000
_cell.length_c   1.000
_cell.angle_alpha   90.00
_cell.angle_beta   90.00
_cell.angle_gamma   90.00
#
_symmetry.space_group_name_H-M   'P 1'
#
loop_
_entity.id
_entity.type
_entity.pdbx_description
1 polymer ?
#
loop_
_entity_poly.entity_id
_entity_poly.type
_entity_poly.pdbx_seq_one_letter_code
_entity_poly.pdbx_strand_id
1 'polypeptide(L)'
;MCAATRYPEAVPLRSLKARVIVKALVKFFSTFGLPRRIQSDQGSNFMSKIFAQVMSELNVKHHTSSAYHPESQGALERFHQTLKSMLRKYCTETNRNWDEGLPLLLFAVRETLQESLGFSPAELVFGHTVRGPLRLLREKFLSNKSSLCENILDYVSSFRERLHHACDLARDSLSTAQSKMKINFDKKSVARTFTPGDRVLVLLPLAGSGLQAKFCGPYVVDRKLSETDYVIHTPDRKKKTRVCHINMLKTYVDREKSVPPPIVAPVATVSVAQPPYDPKDDGLDDRRSSFSCVRLRNSEILSNLDAHLAHLSDSARSDISM
;
A
#
# COMPACT_ATOMS: atom_id res chain seq x y z
N MET A 1 5.39 13.19 5.21
CA MET A 1 4.90 13.62 3.87
C MET A 1 3.81 14.66 4.07
N CYS A 2 3.83 15.75 3.28
CA CYS A 2 2.74 16.73 3.25
C CYS A 2 1.51 16.16 2.52
N ALA A 3 0.32 16.26 3.09
CA ALA A 3 -0.90 15.70 2.47
C ALA A 3 -1.33 16.49 1.23
N ALA A 4 -1.15 17.82 1.22
CA ALA A 4 -1.57 18.70 0.15
C ALA A 4 -0.64 18.63 -1.07
N THR A 5 0.66 18.84 -0.85
CA THR A 5 1.65 18.88 -1.95
C THR A 5 2.30 17.54 -2.24
N ARG A 6 2.00 16.50 -1.44
CA ARG A 6 2.67 15.18 -1.47
C ARG A 6 4.18 15.24 -1.25
N TYR A 7 4.71 16.35 -0.75
CA TYR A 7 6.14 16.53 -0.51
C TYR A 7 6.68 15.50 0.52
N PRO A 8 7.61 14.63 0.12
CA PRO A 8 8.19 13.64 1.01
C PRO A 8 9.46 14.16 1.70
N GLU A 9 9.57 13.89 3.00
CA GLU A 9 10.80 14.06 3.78
C GLU A 9 11.07 12.74 4.50
N ALA A 10 12.31 12.27 4.44
CA ALA A 10 12.76 11.10 5.19
C ALA A 10 14.10 11.43 5.85
N VAL A 11 14.21 11.15 7.15
CA VAL A 11 15.41 11.42 7.95
C VAL A 11 15.90 10.09 8.52
N PRO A 12 17.17 9.71 8.31
CA PRO A 12 17.72 8.49 8.89
C PRO A 12 17.93 8.69 10.39
N LEU A 13 17.35 7.81 11.21
CA LEU A 13 17.44 7.86 12.66
C LEU A 13 18.09 6.59 13.21
N ARG A 14 19.07 6.75 14.10
CA ARG A 14 19.73 5.62 14.80
C ARG A 14 18.86 4.97 15.87
N SER A 15 17.86 5.70 16.37
CA SER A 15 16.96 5.25 17.42
C SER A 15 15.58 5.82 17.22
N LEU A 16 14.56 5.01 17.48
CA LEU A 16 13.15 5.40 17.38
C LEU A 16 12.64 6.09 18.66
N LYS A 17 13.49 6.42 19.63
CA LYS A 17 13.08 7.11 20.87
C LYS A 17 12.39 8.44 20.55
N ALA A 18 11.33 8.75 21.29
CA ALA A 18 10.52 9.97 21.11
C ALA A 18 11.35 11.27 21.02
N ARG A 19 12.38 11.43 21.87
CA ARG A 19 13.27 12.61 21.85
C ARG A 19 13.99 12.80 20.50
N VAL A 20 14.44 11.71 19.89
CA VAL A 20 15.15 11.74 18.61
C VAL A 20 14.19 12.11 17.47
N ILE A 21 12.97 11.55 17.50
CA ILE A 21 11.91 11.87 16.54
C ILE A 21 11.51 13.34 16.64
N VAL A 22 11.29 13.85 17.85
CA VAL A 22 10.96 15.27 18.06
C VAL A 22 12.05 16.17 17.48
N LYS A 23 13.33 15.87 17.73
CA LYS A 23 14.44 16.65 17.18
C LYS A 23 14.43 16.65 15.65
N ALA A 24 14.15 15.51 15.02
CA ALA A 24 14.04 15.42 13.57
C ALA A 24 12.84 16.22 13.02
N LEU A 25 11.69 16.18 13.71
CA LEU A 25 10.50 16.95 13.34
C LEU A 25 10.73 18.45 13.48
N VAL A 26 11.39 18.90 14.55
CA VAL A 26 11.73 20.33 14.74
C VAL A 26 12.62 20.83 13.60
N LYS A 27 13.60 20.02 13.15
CA LYS A 27 14.42 20.36 11.97
C LYS A 27 13.59 20.48 10.69
N PHE A 28 12.55 19.67 10.54
CA PHE A 28 11.63 19.80 9.42
C PHE A 28 10.76 21.06 9.55
N PHE A 29 10.23 21.34 10.75
CA PHE A 29 9.43 22.54 11.00
C PHE A 29 10.21 23.83 10.85
N SER A 30 11.51 23.85 11.13
CA SER A 30 12.34 25.04 10.92
C SER A 30 12.48 25.41 9.43
N THR A 31 12.27 24.46 8.52
CA THR A 31 12.37 24.71 7.08
C THR A 31 11.02 25.10 6.46
N PHE A 32 9.93 24.43 6.85
CA PHE A 32 8.62 24.59 6.21
C PHE A 32 7.58 25.32 7.08
N GLY A 33 7.92 25.60 8.34
CA GLY A 33 6.98 26.11 9.34
C GLY A 33 6.24 25.01 10.10
N LEU A 34 5.48 25.44 11.11
CA LEU A 34 4.71 24.55 11.97
C LEU A 34 3.40 24.12 11.29
N PRO A 35 3.13 22.80 11.18
CA PRO A 35 1.87 22.32 10.61
C PRO A 35 0.70 22.52 11.59
N ARG A 36 -0.50 22.74 11.06
CA ARG A 36 -1.72 22.82 11.90
C ARG A 36 -2.10 21.47 12.51
N ARG A 37 -1.85 20.37 11.79
CA ARG A 37 -2.24 19.01 12.17
C ARG A 37 -1.17 18.02 11.74
N ILE A 38 -0.87 17.05 12.58
CA ILE A 38 -0.01 15.92 12.27
C ILE A 38 -0.82 14.64 12.45
N GLN A 39 -0.75 13.77 11.44
CA GLN A 39 -1.34 12.44 11.51
C GLN A 39 -0.22 11.40 11.66
N SER A 40 -0.34 10.52 12.65
CA SER A 40 0.57 9.37 12.82
C SER A 40 -0.20 8.09 13.11
N ASP A 41 0.52 6.97 13.10
CA ASP A 41 0.03 5.72 13.67
C ASP A 41 0.05 5.76 15.21
N GLN A 42 -0.43 4.67 15.82
CA GLN A 42 -0.41 4.46 17.28
C GLN A 42 0.93 3.91 17.79
N GLY A 43 2.04 4.20 17.10
CA GLY A 43 3.37 3.82 17.54
C GLY A 43 3.70 4.38 18.92
N SER A 44 4.38 3.58 19.76
CA SER A 44 4.73 3.97 21.14
C SER A 44 5.52 5.30 21.21
N ASN A 45 6.28 5.61 20.17
CA ASN A 45 7.09 6.82 20.11
C ASN A 45 6.23 8.08 19.95
N PHE A 46 5.16 8.01 19.16
CA PHE A 46 4.19 9.09 18.94
C PHE A 46 3.15 9.17 20.08
N MET A 47 2.96 8.10 20.83
CA MET A 47 2.10 8.05 22.03
C MET A 47 2.79 8.42 23.33
N SER A 48 4.06 8.83 23.26
CA SER A 48 4.80 9.23 24.45
C SER A 48 4.34 10.58 25.00
N LYS A 49 4.40 10.75 26.33
CA LYS A 49 4.07 12.03 27.00
C LYS A 49 4.91 13.18 26.48
N ILE A 50 6.20 12.93 26.20
CA ILE A 50 7.13 13.92 25.66
C ILE A 50 6.65 14.42 24.30
N PHE A 51 6.23 13.51 23.41
CA PHE A 51 5.72 13.89 22.09
C PHE A 51 4.45 14.74 22.22
N ALA A 52 3.49 14.30 23.04
CA ALA A 52 2.25 15.03 23.26
C ALA A 52 2.49 16.43 23.84
N GLN A 53 3.41 16.56 24.80
CA GLN A 53 3.77 17.86 25.39
C GLN A 53 4.35 18.80 24.34
N VAL A 54 5.31 18.34 23.53
CA VAL A 54 5.91 19.18 22.49
C VAL A 54 4.90 19.61 21.44
N MET A 55 3.99 18.72 21.03
CA MET A 55 2.93 19.08 20.08
C MET A 55 1.96 20.11 20.69
N SER A 56 1.68 20.01 21.99
CA SER A 56 0.85 20.99 22.71
C SER A 56 1.51 22.37 22.77
N GLU A 57 2.80 22.44 23.12
CA GLU A 57 3.57 23.70 23.16
C GLU A 57 3.62 24.38 21.79
N LEU A 58 3.74 23.57 20.73
CA LEU A 58 3.77 24.06 19.35
C LEU A 58 2.36 24.33 18.77
N ASN A 59 1.29 24.17 19.55
CA ASN A 59 -0.11 24.26 19.11
C ASN A 59 -0.44 23.39 17.88
N VAL A 60 0.20 22.23 17.77
CA VAL A 60 -0.01 21.27 16.69
C VAL A 60 -0.99 20.19 17.13
N LYS A 61 -2.11 20.05 16.41
CA LYS A 61 -3.09 18.99 16.71
C LYS A 61 -2.59 17.63 16.22
N HIS A 62 -2.40 16.69 17.14
CA HIS A 62 -2.00 15.33 16.82
C HIS A 62 -3.22 14.42 16.63
N HIS A 63 -3.36 13.84 15.44
CA HIS A 63 -4.38 12.84 15.13
C HIS A 63 -3.73 11.46 14.96
N THR A 64 -4.21 10.48 15.71
CA THR A 64 -3.81 9.08 15.53
C THR A 64 -4.78 8.38 14.60
N SER A 65 -4.28 7.66 13.59
CA SER A 65 -5.13 6.76 12.81
C SER A 65 -5.66 5.60 13.66
N SER A 66 -6.82 5.06 13.30
CA SER A 66 -7.33 3.83 13.90
C SER A 66 -6.36 2.68 13.65
N ALA A 67 -6.29 1.74 14.61
CA ALA A 67 -5.38 0.61 14.51
C ALA A 67 -5.75 -0.24 13.29
N TYR A 68 -4.76 -0.56 12.45
CA TYR A 68 -4.89 -1.46 11.29
C TYR A 68 -5.85 -0.99 10.18
N HIS A 69 -6.00 0.32 9.99
CA HIS A 69 -6.65 0.88 8.80
C HIS A 69 -5.61 1.52 7.84
N PRO A 70 -4.87 0.68 7.07
CA PRO A 70 -3.81 1.13 6.17
C PRO A 70 -4.31 2.11 5.09
N GLU A 71 -5.60 2.04 4.74
CA GLU A 71 -6.22 2.92 3.73
C GLU A 71 -6.12 4.40 4.13
N SER A 72 -6.21 4.74 5.42
CA SER A 72 -6.04 6.13 5.90
C SER A 72 -4.64 6.71 5.68
N GLN A 73 -3.62 5.86 5.51
CA GLN A 73 -2.24 6.26 5.26
C GLN A 73 -1.73 5.79 3.88
N GLY A 74 -2.62 5.33 2.99
CA GLY A 74 -2.23 4.64 1.77
C GLY A 74 -1.28 5.42 0.85
N ALA A 75 -1.37 6.76 0.82
CA ALA A 75 -0.43 7.58 0.06
C ALA A 75 1.00 7.54 0.63
N LEU A 76 1.14 7.53 1.96
CA LEU A 76 2.43 7.40 2.63
C LEU A 76 2.98 5.96 2.45
N GLU A 77 2.12 4.95 2.54
CA GLU A 77 2.50 3.55 2.34
C GLU A 77 3.00 3.28 0.91
N ARG A 78 2.30 3.79 -0.12
CA ARG A 78 2.77 3.73 -1.51
C ARG A 78 4.12 4.40 -1.66
N PHE A 79 4.30 5.57 -1.05
CA PHE A 79 5.60 6.25 -1.07
C PHE A 79 6.70 5.43 -0.37
N HIS A 80 6.42 4.81 0.77
CA HIS A 80 7.36 3.91 1.43
C HIS A 80 7.77 2.74 0.51
N GLN A 81 6.83 2.19 -0.26
CA GLN A 81 7.12 1.14 -1.24
C GLN A 81 8.05 1.65 -2.35
N THR A 82 7.74 2.81 -2.93
CA THR A 82 8.58 3.45 -3.96
C THR A 82 9.98 3.73 -3.41
N LEU A 83 10.08 4.34 -2.23
CA LEU A 83 11.36 4.69 -1.61
C LEU A 83 12.20 3.44 -1.32
N LYS A 84 11.60 2.37 -0.79
CA LYS A 84 12.30 1.09 -0.56
C LYS A 84 12.80 0.47 -1.87
N SER A 85 12.02 0.55 -2.94
CA SER A 85 12.44 0.06 -4.27
C SER A 85 13.62 0.87 -4.81
N MET A 86 13.56 2.20 -4.71
CA MET A 86 14.65 3.10 -5.13
C MET A 86 15.93 2.86 -4.31
N LEU A 87 15.81 2.74 -2.98
CA LEU A 87 16.94 2.46 -2.11
C LEU A 87 17.58 1.11 -2.44
N ARG A 88 16.77 0.07 -2.68
CA ARG A 88 17.27 -1.25 -3.07
C ARG A 88 18.13 -1.16 -4.34
N LYS A 89 17.62 -0.49 -5.38
CA LYS A 89 18.35 -0.29 -6.64
C LYS A 89 19.64 0.49 -6.43
N TYR A 90 19.58 1.60 -5.69
CA TYR A 90 20.75 2.42 -5.37
C TYR A 90 21.86 1.62 -4.68
N CYS A 91 21.50 0.80 -3.68
CA CYS A 91 22.46 -0.03 -2.98
C CYS A 91 23.06 -1.12 -3.88
N THR A 92 22.25 -1.74 -4.74
CA THR A 92 22.73 -2.78 -5.67
C THR A 92 23.66 -2.23 -6.74
N GLU A 93 23.39 -1.04 -7.28
CA GLU A 93 24.20 -0.44 -8.36
C GLU A 93 25.47 0.24 -7.83
N THR A 94 25.37 0.94 -6.71
CA THR A 94 26.47 1.79 -6.20
C THR A 94 27.34 1.06 -5.17
N ASN A 95 26.88 -0.09 -4.62
CA ASN A 95 27.52 -0.79 -3.48
C ASN A 95 27.78 0.13 -2.26
N ARG A 96 27.03 1.23 -2.13
CA ARG A 96 27.15 2.21 -1.04
C ARG A 96 26.06 2.03 0.01
N ASN A 97 26.28 2.67 1.16
CA ASN A 97 25.27 2.72 2.21
C ASN A 97 24.03 3.49 1.75
N TRP A 98 22.86 3.03 2.18
CA TRP A 98 21.57 3.55 1.75
C TRP A 98 21.29 4.98 2.26
N ASP A 99 21.89 5.37 3.38
CA ASP A 99 21.70 6.67 4.04
C ASP A 99 22.37 7.81 3.27
N GLU A 100 23.51 7.55 2.63
CA GLU A 100 24.19 8.50 1.74
C GLU A 100 23.37 8.81 0.47
N GLY A 101 22.67 7.80 -0.06
CA GLY A 101 21.82 7.95 -1.25
C GLY A 101 20.48 8.61 -0.96
N LEU A 102 20.02 8.62 0.31
CA LEU A 102 18.68 9.07 0.66
C LEU A 102 18.37 10.51 0.22
N PRO A 103 19.26 11.51 0.40
CA PRO A 103 19.01 12.87 -0.08
C PRO A 103 18.85 12.95 -1.61
N LEU A 104 19.64 12.19 -2.37
CA LEU A 104 19.58 12.16 -3.83
C LEU A 104 18.28 11.52 -4.32
N LEU A 105 17.85 10.43 -3.69
CA LEU A 105 16.59 9.76 -4.02
C LEU A 105 15.38 10.63 -3.66
N LEU A 106 15.42 11.30 -2.49
CA LEU A 106 14.38 12.25 -2.12
C LEU A 106 14.30 13.42 -3.10
N PHE A 107 15.45 13.94 -3.55
CA PHE A 107 15.50 14.98 -4.57
C PHE A 107 14.83 14.53 -5.88
N ALA A 108 15.15 13.32 -6.36
CA ALA A 108 14.53 12.76 -7.54
C ALA A 108 13.00 12.65 -7.40
N VAL A 109 12.49 12.14 -6.28
CA VAL A 109 11.03 12.04 -6.06
C VAL A 109 10.35 13.41 -5.98
N ARG A 110 11.04 14.42 -5.43
CA ARG A 110 10.51 15.79 -5.32
C ARG A 110 10.44 16.51 -6.67
N GLU A 111 11.34 16.19 -7.60
CA GLU A 111 11.39 16.73 -8.96
C GLU A 111 10.41 16.03 -9.90
N THR A 112 10.12 14.74 -9.68
CA THR A 112 9.21 13.99 -10.55
C THR A 112 7.75 14.46 -10.43
N LEU A 113 7.05 14.51 -11.57
CA LEU A 113 5.62 14.79 -11.64
C LEU A 113 4.82 13.67 -10.96
N GLN A 114 3.92 14.06 -10.06
CA GLN A 114 3.03 13.12 -9.40
C GLN A 114 1.73 13.00 -10.21
N GLU A 115 1.42 11.81 -10.73
CA GLU A 115 0.23 11.57 -11.58
C GLU A 115 -1.09 12.05 -10.95
N SER A 116 -1.25 11.88 -9.63
CA SER A 116 -2.46 12.31 -8.93
C SER A 116 -2.60 13.83 -8.76
N LEU A 117 -1.50 14.58 -8.84
CA LEU A 117 -1.48 16.04 -8.68
C LEU A 117 -1.31 16.77 -10.01
N GLY A 118 -0.66 16.14 -11.00
CA GLY A 118 -0.25 16.78 -12.25
C GLY A 118 1.00 17.67 -12.15
N PHE A 119 1.49 17.93 -10.93
CA PHE A 119 2.67 18.77 -10.65
C PHE A 119 3.72 18.00 -9.84
N SER A 120 4.97 18.46 -9.87
CA SER A 120 5.99 17.93 -8.96
C SER A 120 5.79 18.48 -7.54
N PRO A 121 6.08 17.68 -6.50
CA PRO A 121 5.98 18.16 -5.12
C PRO A 121 6.84 19.39 -4.82
N ALA A 122 8.01 19.51 -5.46
CA ALA A 122 8.88 20.66 -5.26
C ALA A 122 8.34 21.94 -5.90
N GLU A 123 7.74 21.85 -7.10
CA GLU A 123 7.08 23.00 -7.73
C GLU A 123 5.93 23.52 -6.87
N LEU A 124 5.12 22.63 -6.28
CA LEU A 124 4.01 23.06 -5.42
C LEU A 124 4.47 23.71 -4.11
N VAL A 125 5.64 23.34 -3.59
CA VAL A 125 6.16 23.87 -2.31
C VAL A 125 6.97 25.15 -2.50
N PHE A 126 7.86 25.18 -3.49
CA PHE A 126 8.77 26.31 -3.71
C PHE A 126 8.29 27.26 -4.80
N GLY A 127 7.25 26.90 -5.56
CA GLY A 127 6.64 27.70 -6.61
C GLY A 127 7.48 27.85 -7.89
N HIS A 128 8.73 27.41 -7.88
CA HIS A 128 9.57 27.36 -9.05
C HIS A 128 9.95 25.91 -9.38
N THR A 129 10.19 25.69 -10.67
CA THR A 129 10.77 24.44 -11.15
C THR A 129 12.15 24.25 -10.54
N VAL A 130 12.39 23.12 -9.88
CA VAL A 130 13.72 22.80 -9.34
C VAL A 130 14.68 22.53 -10.48
N ARG A 131 15.91 23.04 -10.35
CA ARG A 131 16.98 22.82 -11.32
C ARG A 131 17.72 21.52 -11.00
N GLY A 132 17.16 20.39 -11.42
CA GLY A 132 17.78 19.08 -11.25
C GLY A 132 18.79 18.69 -12.34
N PRO A 133 19.45 17.54 -12.20
CA PRO A 133 20.47 17.06 -13.14
C PRO A 133 20.00 16.99 -14.59
N LEU A 134 18.77 16.52 -14.83
CA LEU A 134 18.21 16.42 -16.19
C LEU A 134 17.98 17.80 -16.81
N ARG A 135 17.50 18.77 -16.01
CA ARG A 135 17.35 20.14 -16.46
C ARG A 135 18.69 20.79 -16.78
N LEU A 136 19.72 20.55 -15.95
CA LEU A 136 21.09 21.02 -16.21
C LEU A 136 21.65 20.47 -17.52
N LEU A 137 21.43 19.17 -17.80
CA LEU A 137 21.82 18.58 -19.07
C LEU A 137 21.06 19.24 -20.23
N ARG A 138 19.74 19.40 -20.10
CA ARG A 138 18.92 20.07 -21.11
C ARG A 138 19.41 21.49 -21.41
N GLU A 139 19.71 22.27 -20.39
CA GLU A 139 20.25 23.63 -20.55
C GLU A 139 21.62 23.62 -21.25
N LYS A 140 22.52 22.69 -20.89
CA LYS A 140 23.82 22.53 -21.56
C LYS A 140 23.68 22.14 -23.03
N PHE A 141 22.77 21.23 -23.36
CA PHE A 141 22.59 20.72 -24.73
C PHE A 141 21.75 21.65 -25.62
N LEU A 142 20.82 22.40 -25.05
CA LEU A 142 19.89 23.27 -25.78
C LEU A 142 20.19 24.76 -25.62
N SER A 143 21.43 25.13 -25.27
CA SER A 143 21.83 26.54 -25.09
C SER A 143 21.72 27.33 -26.40
N ASN A 144 20.51 27.76 -26.73
CA ASN A 144 20.20 28.83 -27.65
C ASN A 144 19.12 29.73 -27.01
N LYS A 145 19.61 30.90 -26.58
CA LYS A 145 18.92 32.18 -26.33
C LYS A 145 18.39 32.54 -24.93
N SER A 146 18.96 33.67 -24.49
CA SER A 146 18.36 34.93 -24.05
C SER A 146 17.52 34.92 -22.78
N SER A 147 18.16 35.32 -21.69
CA SER A 147 17.48 35.91 -20.54
C SER A 147 16.80 37.22 -20.96
N LEU A 148 15.49 37.21 -21.03
CA LEU A 148 14.68 38.42 -21.02
C LEU A 148 14.79 39.05 -19.63
N CYS A 149 15.13 40.33 -19.59
CA CYS A 149 15.07 41.16 -18.39
C CYS A 149 13.60 41.40 -18.04
N GLU A 150 12.94 40.42 -17.41
CA GLU A 150 11.62 40.63 -16.82
C GLU A 150 11.74 41.52 -15.59
N ASN A 151 10.81 42.48 -15.45
CA ASN A 151 10.72 43.31 -14.25
C ASN A 151 10.46 42.41 -13.04
N ILE A 152 11.27 42.54 -11.99
CA ILE A 152 11.24 41.67 -10.80
C ILE A 152 9.85 41.68 -10.15
N LEU A 153 9.15 42.82 -10.17
CA LEU A 153 7.81 42.93 -9.56
C LEU A 153 6.75 42.17 -10.37
N ASP A 154 6.80 42.26 -11.69
CA ASP A 154 5.91 41.49 -12.59
C ASP A 154 6.19 39.99 -12.50
N TYR A 155 7.47 39.61 -12.37
CA TYR A 155 7.87 38.23 -12.12
C TYR A 155 7.29 37.72 -10.79
N VAL A 156 7.39 38.50 -9.70
CA VAL A 156 6.87 38.10 -8.38
C VAL A 156 5.35 38.01 -8.36
N SER A 157 4.63 38.97 -8.98
CA SER A 157 3.16 38.92 -9.05
C SER A 157 2.68 37.73 -9.88
N SER A 158 3.23 37.57 -11.10
CA SER A 158 2.89 36.45 -11.97
C SER A 158 3.30 35.11 -11.36
N PHE A 159 4.38 35.05 -10.57
CA PHE A 159 4.78 33.86 -9.84
C PHE A 159 3.75 33.46 -8.79
N ARG A 160 3.28 34.41 -7.98
CA ARG A 160 2.25 34.16 -6.97
C ARG A 160 0.97 33.65 -7.62
N GLU A 161 0.52 34.30 -8.69
CA GLU A 161 -0.68 33.89 -9.43
C GLU A 161 -0.52 32.48 -10.04
N ARG A 162 0.62 32.19 -10.68
CA ARG A 162 0.92 30.86 -11.21
C ARG A 162 0.93 29.80 -10.11
N LEU A 163 1.49 30.09 -8.95
CA LEU A 163 1.54 29.14 -7.83
C LEU A 163 0.14 28.87 -7.26
N HIS A 164 -0.68 29.90 -7.08
CA HIS A 164 -2.07 29.73 -6.66
C HIS A 164 -2.85 28.88 -7.67
N HIS A 165 -2.75 29.22 -8.95
CA HIS A 165 -3.39 28.47 -10.02
C HIS A 165 -2.92 27.01 -10.08
N ALA A 166 -1.62 26.75 -9.96
CA ALA A 166 -1.08 25.39 -9.90
C ALA A 166 -1.60 24.62 -8.68
N CYS A 167 -1.68 25.26 -7.52
CA CYS A 167 -2.24 24.65 -6.32
C CYS A 167 -3.74 24.34 -6.46
N ASP A 168 -4.50 25.20 -7.14
CA ASP A 168 -5.93 24.99 -7.39
C ASP A 168 -6.13 23.82 -8.37
N LEU A 169 -5.42 23.82 -9.51
CA LEU A 169 -5.41 22.71 -10.46
C LEU A 169 -4.98 21.39 -9.81
N ALA A 170 -3.98 21.42 -8.93
CA ALA A 170 -3.53 20.24 -8.20
C ALA A 170 -4.61 19.71 -7.25
N ARG A 171 -5.38 20.60 -6.60
CA ARG A 171 -6.51 20.22 -5.75
C ARG A 171 -7.64 19.59 -6.58
N ASP A 172 -7.97 20.16 -7.73
CA ASP A 172 -9.01 19.63 -8.61
C ASP A 172 -8.62 18.27 -9.22
N SER A 173 -7.36 18.14 -9.65
CA SER A 173 -6.78 16.90 -10.15
C SER A 173 -6.80 15.81 -9.07
N LEU A 174 -6.40 16.17 -7.85
CA LEU A 174 -6.43 15.25 -6.71
C LEU A 174 -7.86 14.83 -6.36
N SER A 175 -8.83 15.76 -6.38
CA SER A 175 -10.25 15.46 -6.14
C SER A 175 -10.81 14.50 -7.20
N THR A 176 -10.46 14.73 -8.47
CA THR A 176 -10.86 13.86 -9.58
C THR A 176 -10.25 12.46 -9.44
N ALA A 177 -8.95 12.37 -9.11
CA ALA A 177 -8.27 11.11 -8.88
C ALA A 177 -8.85 10.35 -7.68
N GLN A 178 -9.18 11.05 -6.59
CA GLN A 178 -9.86 10.49 -5.42
C GLN A 178 -11.26 9.97 -5.78
N SER A 179 -12.02 10.70 -6.58
CA SER A 179 -13.35 10.29 -7.05
C SER A 179 -13.29 9.02 -7.90
N LYS A 180 -12.35 8.95 -8.85
CA LYS A 180 -12.09 7.74 -9.64
C LYS A 180 -11.69 6.55 -8.77
N MET A 181 -10.82 6.79 -7.78
CA MET A 181 -10.39 5.75 -6.84
C MET A 181 -11.56 5.25 -5.99
N LYS A 182 -12.44 6.15 -5.53
CA LYS A 182 -13.66 5.81 -4.78
C LYS A 182 -14.60 4.94 -5.62
N ILE A 183 -14.92 5.34 -6.86
CA ILE A 183 -15.78 4.55 -7.76
C ILE A 183 -15.24 3.12 -7.92
N ASN A 184 -13.93 2.98 -8.12
CA ASN A 184 -13.31 1.67 -8.29
C ASN A 184 -13.29 0.84 -7.01
N PHE A 185 -13.17 1.48 -5.85
CA PHE A 185 -13.26 0.83 -4.55
C PHE A 185 -14.70 0.34 -4.29
N ASP A 186 -15.69 1.21 -4.51
CA ASP A 186 -17.10 0.94 -4.24
C ASP A 186 -17.61 -0.25 -5.06
N LYS A 187 -17.15 -0.43 -6.30
CA LYS A 187 -17.45 -1.60 -7.16
C LYS A 187 -17.16 -2.96 -6.51
N LYS A 188 -16.14 -3.05 -5.66
CA LYS A 188 -15.73 -4.29 -4.98
C LYS A 188 -16.14 -4.30 -3.50
N SER A 189 -16.67 -3.20 -3.00
CA SER A 189 -17.04 -3.05 -1.60
C SER A 189 -18.36 -3.78 -1.32
N VAL A 190 -18.45 -4.43 -0.17
CA VAL A 190 -19.68 -5.04 0.34
C VAL A 190 -20.13 -4.20 1.52
N ALA A 191 -21.31 -3.60 1.43
CA ALA A 191 -21.90 -2.86 2.54
C ALA A 191 -22.14 -3.81 3.72
N ARG A 192 -21.51 -3.52 4.84
CA ARG A 192 -21.73 -4.21 6.12
C ARG A 192 -22.19 -3.15 7.11
N THR A 193 -23.09 -3.51 8.00
CA THR A 193 -23.47 -2.66 9.14
C THR A 193 -23.66 -3.56 10.34
N PHE A 194 -23.18 -3.12 11.49
CA PHE A 194 -23.35 -3.82 12.76
C PHE A 194 -24.06 -2.90 13.75
N THR A 195 -24.87 -3.49 14.61
CA THR A 195 -25.54 -2.81 15.70
C THR A 195 -24.89 -3.18 17.05
N PRO A 196 -24.94 -2.29 18.06
CA PRO A 196 -24.50 -2.64 19.41
C PRO A 196 -25.22 -3.90 19.91
N GLY A 197 -24.47 -4.89 20.39
CA GLY A 197 -24.97 -6.21 20.80
C GLY A 197 -24.70 -7.34 19.80
N ASP A 198 -24.37 -7.03 18.55
CA ASP A 198 -24.10 -8.06 17.53
C ASP A 198 -22.81 -8.85 17.85
N ARG A 199 -22.86 -10.16 17.59
CA ARG A 199 -21.68 -11.03 17.65
C ARG A 199 -20.90 -10.95 16.35
N VAL A 200 -19.62 -10.63 16.46
CA VAL A 200 -18.71 -10.46 15.33
C VAL A 200 -17.42 -11.24 15.54
N LEU A 201 -16.87 -11.70 14.42
CA LEU A 201 -15.51 -12.18 14.33
C LEU A 201 -14.60 -11.03 13.93
N VAL A 202 -13.45 -10.94 14.58
CA VAL A 202 -12.50 -9.84 14.41
C VAL A 202 -11.19 -10.38 13.84
N LEU A 203 -10.72 -9.77 12.75
CA LEU A 203 -9.41 -10.07 12.19
C LEU A 203 -8.32 -9.52 13.11
N LEU A 204 -7.53 -10.43 13.69
CA LEU A 204 -6.41 -10.10 14.55
C LEU A 204 -5.11 -10.43 13.80
N PRO A 205 -4.33 -9.43 13.37
CA PRO A 205 -3.03 -9.69 12.78
C PRO A 205 -2.08 -10.22 13.87
N LEU A 206 -1.54 -11.42 13.64
CA LEU A 206 -0.48 -12.00 14.47
C LEU A 206 0.86 -11.41 14.03
N ALA A 207 1.61 -10.86 14.99
CA ALA A 207 2.96 -10.38 14.72
C ALA A 207 3.88 -11.57 14.37
N GLY A 208 4.50 -11.54 13.20
CA GLY A 208 5.46 -12.56 12.74
C GLY A 208 4.93 -13.56 11.69
N SER A 209 3.62 -13.71 11.54
CA SER A 209 3.02 -14.67 10.59
C SER A 209 1.85 -14.06 9.83
N GLY A 210 2.15 -13.23 8.82
CA GLY A 210 1.14 -12.53 8.02
C GLY A 210 0.12 -13.45 7.33
N LEU A 211 0.53 -14.68 6.99
CA LEU A 211 -0.33 -15.71 6.39
C LEU A 211 -1.23 -16.44 7.40
N GLN A 212 -1.01 -16.25 8.71
CA GLN A 212 -1.82 -16.88 9.76
C GLN A 212 -2.84 -15.91 10.38
N ALA A 213 -3.12 -14.77 9.74
CA ALA A 213 -4.14 -13.84 10.22
C ALA A 213 -5.50 -14.58 10.30
N LYS A 214 -5.90 -14.91 11.54
CA LYS A 214 -7.15 -15.64 11.81
C LYS A 214 -8.20 -14.65 12.32
N PHE A 215 -9.42 -14.88 11.91
CA PHE A 215 -10.58 -14.26 12.54
C PHE A 215 -10.78 -14.93 13.90
N CYS A 216 -10.85 -14.12 14.97
CA CYS A 216 -11.06 -14.58 16.34
C CYS A 216 -12.39 -14.04 16.87
N GLY A 217 -13.03 -14.80 17.77
CA GLY A 217 -14.30 -14.46 18.37
C GLY A 217 -15.05 -15.73 18.81
N PRO A 218 -16.33 -15.63 19.21
CA PRO A 218 -17.22 -14.48 19.03
C PRO A 218 -16.94 -13.32 20.00
N TYR A 219 -16.90 -12.10 19.48
CA TYR A 219 -16.84 -10.87 20.28
C TYR A 219 -18.10 -10.04 20.09
N VAL A 220 -18.42 -9.17 21.06
CA VAL A 220 -19.64 -8.36 21.03
C VAL A 220 -19.30 -6.92 20.64
N VAL A 221 -20.09 -6.35 19.74
CA VAL A 221 -20.04 -4.92 19.41
C VAL A 221 -20.60 -4.12 20.60
N ASP A 222 -19.76 -3.29 21.21
CA ASP A 222 -20.14 -2.46 22.35
C ASP A 222 -20.85 -1.19 21.88
N ARG A 223 -20.25 -0.46 20.95
CA ARG A 223 -20.83 0.75 20.35
C ARG A 223 -20.27 1.07 18.97
N LYS A 224 -21.07 1.77 18.17
CA LYS A 224 -20.68 2.34 16.88
C LYS A 224 -20.08 3.75 17.08
N LEU A 225 -18.84 3.97 16.63
CA LEU A 225 -18.18 5.28 16.72
C LEU A 225 -18.42 6.11 15.45
N SER A 226 -18.32 5.48 14.29
CA SER A 226 -18.56 6.08 12.98
C SER A 226 -19.26 5.07 12.07
N GLU A 227 -19.54 5.42 10.82
CA GLU A 227 -20.04 4.46 9.83
C GLU A 227 -19.08 3.28 9.62
N THR A 228 -17.78 3.52 9.81
CA THR A 228 -16.71 2.58 9.50
C THR A 228 -16.00 2.00 10.73
N ASP A 229 -16.04 2.66 11.89
CA ASP A 229 -15.32 2.25 13.09
C ASP A 229 -16.26 1.82 14.23
N TYR A 230 -15.97 0.66 14.83
CA TYR A 230 -16.75 0.06 15.91
C TYR A 230 -15.87 -0.25 17.12
N VAL A 231 -16.41 -0.08 18.33
CA VAL A 231 -15.77 -0.55 19.57
C VAL A 231 -16.22 -1.97 19.84
N ILE A 232 -15.26 -2.86 20.06
CA ILE A 232 -15.50 -4.28 20.29
C ILE A 232 -15.00 -4.66 21.66
N HIS A 233 -15.84 -5.41 22.37
CA HIS A 233 -15.52 -5.98 23.66
C HIS A 233 -14.79 -7.32 23.50
N THR A 234 -13.53 -7.37 23.93
CA THR A 234 -12.65 -8.55 23.86
C THR A 234 -12.18 -8.93 25.27
N PRO A 235 -12.97 -9.68 26.06
CA PRO A 235 -12.65 -9.99 27.45
C PRO A 235 -11.43 -10.91 27.58
N ASP A 236 -11.17 -11.76 26.59
CA ASP A 236 -10.08 -12.75 26.60
C ASP A 236 -8.68 -12.15 26.41
N ARG A 237 -8.57 -10.82 26.32
CA ARG A 237 -7.33 -10.12 25.96
C ARG A 237 -6.99 -9.01 26.94
N LYS A 238 -5.70 -8.62 26.95
CA LYS A 238 -5.17 -7.54 27.81
C LYS A 238 -5.91 -6.20 27.63
N LYS A 239 -6.33 -5.88 26.41
CA LYS A 239 -7.20 -4.73 26.14
C LYS A 239 -8.63 -5.25 26.06
N LYS A 240 -9.45 -4.90 27.06
CA LYS A 240 -10.86 -5.33 27.15
C LYS A 240 -11.74 -4.71 26.07
N THR A 241 -11.35 -3.56 25.54
CA THR A 241 -12.04 -2.87 24.44
C THR A 241 -11.05 -2.43 23.38
N ARG A 242 -11.47 -2.48 22.11
CA ARG A 242 -10.67 -2.01 20.98
C ARG A 242 -11.54 -1.42 19.88
N VAL A 243 -11.04 -0.36 19.26
CA VAL A 243 -11.62 0.20 18.02
C VAL A 243 -11.13 -0.62 16.83
N CYS A 244 -12.07 -1.11 16.04
CA CYS A 244 -11.82 -1.90 14.83
C CYS A 244 -12.57 -1.29 13.64
N HIS A 245 -11.91 -1.22 12.50
CA HIS A 245 -12.56 -0.84 11.25
C HIS A 245 -13.45 -1.98 10.74
N ILE A 246 -14.54 -1.64 10.04
CA ILE A 246 -15.55 -2.58 9.56
C ILE A 246 -14.99 -3.69 8.65
N ASN A 247 -13.95 -3.38 7.86
CA ASN A 247 -13.26 -4.37 7.02
C ASN A 247 -12.57 -5.48 7.83
N MET A 248 -12.28 -5.23 9.11
CA MET A 248 -11.72 -6.22 10.02
C MET A 248 -12.79 -7.10 10.68
N LEU A 249 -14.08 -6.86 10.40
CA LEU A 249 -15.21 -7.50 11.05
C LEU A 249 -15.97 -8.42 10.10
N LYS A 250 -16.46 -9.51 10.64
CA LYS A 250 -17.40 -10.43 10.00
C LYS A 250 -18.54 -10.75 10.96
N THR A 251 -19.74 -10.90 10.44
CA THR A 251 -20.87 -11.44 11.20
C THR A 251 -20.52 -12.83 11.74
N TYR A 252 -20.79 -13.07 13.01
CA TYR A 252 -20.71 -14.41 13.58
C TYR A 252 -22.06 -15.11 13.38
N VAL A 253 -22.04 -16.27 12.73
CA VAL A 253 -23.22 -17.12 12.59
C VAL A 253 -23.02 -18.30 13.52
N ASP A 254 -23.88 -18.42 14.54
CA ASP A 254 -23.91 -19.59 15.41
C ASP A 254 -24.23 -20.81 14.55
N ARG A 255 -23.40 -21.85 14.64
CA ARG A 255 -23.78 -23.16 14.11
C ARG A 255 -24.84 -23.69 15.04
N GLU A 256 -26.10 -23.58 14.66
CA GLU A 256 -27.16 -24.36 15.31
C GLU A 256 -26.70 -25.82 15.36
N LYS A 257 -26.87 -26.47 16.51
CA LYS A 257 -26.74 -27.93 16.60
C LYS A 257 -27.72 -28.48 15.58
N SER A 258 -27.25 -28.85 14.40
CA SER A 258 -28.06 -29.51 13.41
C SER A 258 -28.65 -30.73 14.09
N VAL A 259 -29.97 -30.73 14.27
CA VAL A 259 -30.72 -31.98 14.30
C VAL A 259 -30.17 -32.79 13.11
N PRO A 260 -29.68 -34.01 13.32
CA PRO A 260 -29.15 -34.79 12.21
C PRO A 260 -30.24 -34.83 11.12
N PRO A 261 -29.91 -34.53 9.85
CA PRO A 261 -30.89 -34.68 8.79
C PRO A 261 -31.41 -36.12 8.85
N PRO A 262 -32.72 -36.37 8.56
CA PRO A 262 -33.20 -37.74 8.46
C PRO A 262 -32.29 -38.46 7.49
N ILE A 263 -31.89 -39.69 7.83
CA ILE A 263 -31.01 -40.55 7.04
C ILE A 263 -31.57 -40.58 5.60
N VAL A 264 -31.02 -39.75 4.72
CA VAL A 264 -31.36 -39.78 3.30
C VAL A 264 -30.60 -40.97 2.75
N ALA A 265 -31.35 -41.92 2.20
CA ALA A 265 -30.85 -43.13 1.57
C ALA A 265 -29.67 -42.85 0.63
N PRO A 266 -28.69 -43.78 0.51
CA PRO A 266 -27.55 -43.58 -0.36
C PRO A 266 -28.02 -43.32 -1.80
N VAL A 267 -27.67 -42.14 -2.32
CA VAL A 267 -27.91 -41.78 -3.72
C VAL A 267 -27.11 -42.74 -4.58
N ALA A 268 -27.83 -43.57 -5.34
CA ALA A 268 -27.24 -44.46 -6.33
C ALA A 268 -26.46 -43.63 -7.37
N THR A 269 -25.15 -43.86 -7.46
CA THR A 269 -24.33 -43.36 -8.56
C THR A 269 -24.74 -44.07 -9.83
N VAL A 270 -25.42 -43.35 -10.73
CA VAL A 270 -25.68 -43.80 -12.10
C VAL A 270 -24.39 -43.60 -12.90
N SER A 271 -23.64 -44.68 -13.14
CA SER A 271 -22.58 -44.68 -14.15
C SER A 271 -23.21 -44.63 -15.53
N VAL A 272 -23.16 -43.47 -16.17
CA VAL A 272 -23.42 -43.35 -17.61
C VAL A 272 -22.19 -43.89 -18.33
N ALA A 273 -22.30 -45.08 -18.92
CA ALA A 273 -21.29 -45.58 -19.85
C ALA A 273 -21.32 -44.71 -21.11
N GLN A 274 -20.30 -43.88 -21.31
CA GLN A 274 -20.10 -43.19 -22.59
C GLN A 274 -19.50 -44.19 -23.60
N PRO A 275 -20.02 -44.26 -24.83
CA PRO A 275 -19.37 -45.01 -25.90
C PRO A 275 -18.01 -44.39 -26.24
N PRO A 276 -17.07 -45.15 -26.83
CA PRO A 276 -15.74 -44.65 -27.16
C PRO A 276 -15.83 -43.47 -28.11
N TYR A 277 -15.25 -42.34 -27.72
CA TYR A 277 -15.11 -41.16 -28.56
C TYR A 277 -14.01 -41.40 -29.59
N ASP A 278 -14.35 -41.35 -30.89
CA ASP A 278 -13.41 -41.42 -32.01
C ASP A 278 -13.05 -40.00 -32.48
N PRO A 279 -11.81 -39.52 -32.28
CA PRO A 279 -11.42 -38.12 -32.54
C PRO A 279 -11.39 -37.70 -34.03
N LYS A 280 -11.85 -38.53 -34.96
CA LYS A 280 -11.83 -38.24 -36.41
C LYS A 280 -13.15 -37.69 -36.96
N ASP A 281 -14.22 -37.66 -36.17
CA ASP A 281 -15.55 -37.27 -36.64
C ASP A 281 -15.84 -35.76 -36.53
N ASP A 282 -14.97 -35.00 -35.86
CA ASP A 282 -15.27 -33.62 -35.49
C ASP A 282 -14.72 -32.54 -36.44
N GLY A 283 -14.11 -32.89 -37.57
CA GLY A 283 -13.88 -31.96 -38.70
C GLY A 283 -13.20 -30.60 -38.39
N LEU A 284 -12.51 -30.46 -37.25
CA LEU A 284 -11.88 -29.23 -36.80
C LEU A 284 -10.36 -29.32 -36.98
N ASP A 285 -9.88 -28.75 -38.09
CA ASP A 285 -8.46 -28.62 -38.40
C ASP A 285 -7.87 -27.44 -37.62
N ASP A 286 -7.50 -27.69 -36.36
CA ASP A 286 -7.01 -26.66 -35.44
C ASP A 286 -5.49 -26.42 -35.62
N ARG A 287 -5.15 -25.60 -36.62
CA ARG A 287 -3.82 -25.04 -36.81
C ARG A 287 -3.47 -24.05 -35.70
N ARG A 288 -3.06 -24.57 -34.52
CA ARG A 288 -2.15 -23.95 -33.52
C ARG A 288 -2.03 -24.85 -32.28
N SER A 289 -1.51 -26.05 -32.47
CA SER A 289 -1.07 -26.92 -31.37
C SER A 289 0.40 -26.68 -31.05
N SER A 290 0.67 -25.79 -30.10
CA SER A 290 1.81 -25.93 -29.18
C SER A 290 1.62 -24.91 -28.03
N PHE A 291 1.76 -25.38 -26.79
CA PHE A 291 1.68 -24.64 -25.52
C PHE A 291 0.30 -24.45 -24.87
N SER A 292 -0.40 -25.57 -24.67
CA SER A 292 -1.28 -25.72 -23.50
C SER A 292 -0.51 -26.54 -22.45
N CYS A 293 0.00 -25.84 -21.43
CA CYS A 293 0.68 -26.44 -20.28
C CYS A 293 -0.37 -27.12 -19.38
N VAL A 294 -0.51 -28.44 -19.54
CA VAL A 294 -1.25 -29.30 -18.63
C VAL A 294 -0.52 -29.26 -17.28
N ARG A 295 -1.22 -28.89 -16.20
CA ARG A 295 -0.72 -29.00 -14.82
C ARG A 295 -0.48 -30.47 -14.49
N LEU A 296 0.75 -30.93 -14.67
CA LEU A 296 1.18 -32.27 -14.28
C LEU A 296 1.34 -32.34 -12.76
N ARG A 297 0.83 -33.42 -12.14
CA ARG A 297 1.02 -33.67 -10.71
C ARG A 297 2.45 -34.15 -10.48
N ASN A 298 3.14 -33.55 -9.52
CA ASN A 298 4.55 -33.88 -9.22
C ASN A 298 4.80 -35.39 -9.01
N SER A 299 3.80 -36.13 -8.52
CA SER A 299 3.88 -37.59 -8.34
C SER A 299 4.00 -38.37 -9.65
N GLU A 300 3.35 -37.91 -10.72
CA GLU A 300 3.35 -38.59 -12.03
C GLU A 300 4.64 -38.30 -12.82
N ILE A 301 5.22 -37.10 -12.63
CA ILE A 301 6.52 -36.74 -13.22
C ILE A 301 7.65 -37.55 -12.59
N LEU A 302 7.63 -37.73 -11.26
CA LEU A 302 8.65 -38.51 -10.57
C LEU A 302 8.65 -39.99 -10.98
N SER A 303 7.48 -40.56 -11.29
CA SER A 303 7.39 -41.94 -11.78
C SER A 303 7.93 -42.13 -13.21
N ASN A 304 7.99 -41.07 -14.03
CA ASN A 304 8.44 -41.11 -15.43
C ASN A 304 9.61 -40.13 -15.69
N LEU A 305 10.44 -39.88 -14.68
CA LEU A 305 11.49 -38.86 -14.73
C LEU A 305 12.49 -39.13 -15.88
N ASP A 306 12.87 -40.40 -16.08
CA ASP A 306 13.84 -40.81 -17.11
C ASP A 306 13.38 -40.53 -18.54
N ALA A 307 12.08 -40.65 -18.81
CA ALA A 307 11.51 -40.34 -20.12
C ALA A 307 11.59 -38.84 -20.43
N HIS A 308 11.54 -37.98 -19.41
CA HIS A 308 11.62 -36.53 -19.55
C HIS A 308 13.06 -36.00 -19.57
N LEU A 309 14.03 -36.75 -19.04
CA LEU A 309 15.45 -36.40 -19.05
C LEU A 309 16.21 -36.92 -20.28
N ALA A 310 15.51 -37.54 -21.23
CA ALA A 310 16.07 -38.16 -22.44
C ALA A 310 16.93 -37.23 -23.33
N HIS A 311 16.75 -35.91 -23.19
CA HIS A 311 17.47 -34.89 -23.94
C HIS A 311 18.79 -34.43 -23.30
N LEU A 312 19.10 -34.89 -22.07
CA LEU A 312 20.32 -34.55 -21.33
C LEU A 312 21.38 -35.65 -21.48
N SER A 313 22.66 -35.26 -21.39
CA SER A 313 23.81 -36.17 -21.39
C SER A 313 23.90 -36.97 -20.09
N ASP A 314 24.52 -38.16 -20.14
CA ASP A 314 24.53 -39.10 -19.01
C ASP A 314 25.14 -38.52 -17.72
N SER A 315 26.13 -37.62 -17.85
CA SER A 315 26.74 -36.89 -16.73
C SER A 315 25.78 -35.89 -16.05
N ALA A 316 24.86 -35.29 -16.80
CA ALA A 316 23.89 -34.34 -16.27
C ALA A 316 22.68 -35.06 -15.64
N ARG A 317 22.41 -36.31 -16.06
CA ARG A 317 21.35 -37.14 -15.45
C ARG A 317 21.75 -37.64 -14.07
N SER A 318 23.02 -37.97 -13.85
CA SER A 318 23.49 -38.44 -12.53
C SER A 318 23.39 -37.36 -11.44
N ASP A 319 23.57 -36.09 -11.80
CA ASP A 319 23.50 -34.97 -10.84
C ASP A 319 22.06 -34.67 -10.35
N ILE A 320 21.05 -35.08 -11.12
CA ILE A 320 19.63 -34.86 -10.79
C ILE A 320 19.07 -36.02 -9.94
N SER A 321 19.74 -37.17 -9.93
CA SER A 321 19.32 -38.40 -9.26
C SER A 321 19.90 -38.57 -7.83
N MET A 322 20.74 -37.65 -7.34
CA MET A 322 21.22 -37.59 -5.95
C MET A 322 20.35 -36.70 -5.07
#